data_AF-A0A1V5MTM6-F1
#
_entry.id   AF-A0A1V5MTM6-F1
#
_cell.length_a   1.000
_cell.length_b   1.000
_cell.length_c   1.000
_cell.angle_alpha   90.00
_cell.angle_beta   90.00
_cell.angle_gamma   90.00
#
_symmetry.space_group_name_H-M   'P 1'
#
loop_
_entity.id
_entity.type
_entity.pdbx_description
1 polymer ?
#
loop_
_entity_poly.entity_id
_entity_poly.type
_entity_poly.pdbx_seq_one_letter_code
_entity_poly.pdbx_strand_id
1 'polypeptide(L)'
;MFGAGHYPDSTQATGRTALTGNIYFKTGASNSVLQGIYLSSNIFMGDSCSTGNVSNILISRCNVDNICLTYNTGSTNCGAENIFIKDCIIRTDIRGANAQGTVVETSIITNQIAYFNGNAEFRNNIFLRYNNSTNSYSYVFYNIYNCNFSNNILQHE
;
A
#
# COMPACT_ATOMS: atom_id res chain seq x y z
N MET A 1 8.38 11.21 -12.59
CA MET A 1 9.25 10.59 -11.57
C MET A 1 9.54 11.64 -10.51
N PHE A 2 9.12 11.44 -9.26
CA PHE A 2 9.54 12.28 -8.13
C PHE A 2 10.48 11.46 -7.25
N GLY A 3 11.75 11.88 -7.16
CA GLY A 3 12.80 11.16 -6.45
C GLY A 3 13.88 10.65 -7.39
N ALA A 4 15.14 10.72 -6.95
CA ALA A 4 16.27 10.14 -7.67
C ALA A 4 16.13 8.61 -7.60
N GLY A 5 15.58 8.01 -8.66
CA GLY A 5 15.57 6.56 -8.81
C GLY A 5 16.98 5.97 -8.65
N HIS A 6 17.03 4.66 -8.40
CA HIS A 6 18.23 3.83 -8.17
C HIS A 6 19.23 3.80 -9.38
N TYR A 7 19.12 4.70 -10.35
CA TYR A 7 20.05 4.88 -11.47
C TYR A 7 20.15 6.36 -11.91
N PRO A 8 20.89 7.20 -11.18
CA PRO A 8 21.33 8.49 -11.72
C PRO A 8 22.56 8.27 -12.61
N ASP A 9 22.51 8.70 -13.87
CA ASP A 9 23.65 8.66 -14.80
C ASP A 9 24.71 9.74 -14.50
N SER A 10 24.42 10.69 -13.59
CA SER A 10 25.24 11.89 -13.44
C SER A 10 25.26 12.56 -12.06
N THR A 11 24.64 12.02 -11.01
CA THR A 11 24.87 12.51 -9.63
C THR A 11 24.75 11.40 -8.60
N GLN A 12 25.73 11.26 -7.69
CA GLN A 12 25.56 10.41 -6.50
C GLN A 12 24.36 10.93 -5.70
N ALA A 13 23.25 10.18 -5.66
CA ALA A 13 22.18 10.45 -4.74
C ALA A 13 22.70 10.17 -3.31
N THR A 14 23.06 11.23 -2.57
CA THR A 14 23.68 11.13 -1.24
C THR A 14 22.68 10.90 -0.10
N GLY A 15 21.39 10.74 -0.40
CA GLY A 15 20.35 10.58 0.61
C GLY A 15 19.04 10.06 0.04
N ARG A 16 18.11 9.72 0.95
CA ARG A 16 16.76 9.28 0.59
C ARG A 16 15.87 10.47 0.22
N THR A 17 15.04 10.34 -0.81
CA THR A 17 13.91 11.26 -1.00
C THR A 17 12.89 10.98 0.10
N ALA A 18 12.68 11.95 1.00
CA ALA A 18 11.74 11.85 2.11
C ALA A 18 10.61 12.87 1.94
N LEU A 19 9.37 12.41 2.11
CA LEU A 19 8.16 13.22 2.09
C LEU A 19 7.42 13.06 3.42
N THR A 20 6.84 14.14 3.93
CA THR A 20 6.26 14.20 5.28
C THR A 20 4.75 14.48 5.34
N GLY A 21 4.09 14.63 4.18
CA GLY A 21 2.63 14.74 4.07
C GLY A 21 2.00 13.52 3.43
N ASN A 22 0.67 13.41 3.51
CA ASN A 22 -0.06 12.37 2.77
C ASN A 22 0.09 12.57 1.26
N ILE A 23 0.11 11.47 0.52
CA ILE A 23 -0.01 11.47 -0.95
C ILE A 23 -1.43 11.03 -1.30
N TYR A 24 -2.08 11.78 -2.19
CA TYR A 24 -3.41 11.48 -2.70
C TYR A 24 -3.36 11.29 -4.21
N PHE A 25 -3.74 10.11 -4.70
CA PHE A 25 -4.09 9.91 -6.10
C PHE A 25 -5.56 10.27 -6.28
N LYS A 26 -5.86 11.41 -6.90
CA LYS A 26 -7.23 11.90 -7.12
C LYS A 26 -7.64 11.75 -8.60
N THR A 27 -8.87 12.14 -8.93
CA THR A 27 -9.37 12.23 -10.30
C THR A 27 -8.32 12.79 -11.26
N GLY A 28 -8.04 12.04 -12.34
CA GLY A 28 -6.99 12.38 -13.32
C GLY A 28 -5.61 11.80 -13.02
N ALA A 29 -5.40 11.16 -11.87
CA ALA A 29 -4.11 10.55 -11.51
C ALA A 29 -3.96 9.08 -11.93
N SER A 30 -4.90 8.50 -12.69
CA SER A 30 -4.77 7.14 -13.21
C SER A 30 -3.51 6.97 -14.08
N ASN A 31 -3.01 5.74 -14.19
CA ASN A 31 -1.77 5.40 -14.93
C ASN A 31 -0.49 6.04 -14.34
N SER A 32 -0.50 6.35 -13.04
CA SER A 32 0.66 6.95 -12.36
C SER A 32 1.62 5.89 -11.83
N VAL A 33 2.88 6.31 -11.67
CA VAL A 33 3.94 5.53 -11.03
C VAL A 33 4.55 6.34 -9.90
N LEU A 34 4.58 5.75 -8.70
CA LEU A 34 5.32 6.23 -7.54
C LEU A 34 6.43 5.24 -7.20
N GLN A 35 7.68 5.71 -7.17
CA GLN A 35 8.83 4.84 -6.95
C GLN A 35 9.93 5.52 -6.15
N GLY A 36 10.59 4.75 -5.27
CA GLY A 36 11.89 5.12 -4.69
C GLY A 36 11.83 6.16 -3.57
N ILE A 37 10.69 6.32 -2.89
CA ILE A 37 10.53 7.34 -1.84
C ILE A 37 10.41 6.73 -0.45
N TYR A 38 10.78 7.54 0.54
CA TYR A 38 10.31 7.39 1.90
C TYR A 38 9.16 8.34 2.18
N LEU A 39 8.06 7.81 2.67
CA LEU A 39 6.92 8.59 3.12
C LEU A 39 6.75 8.33 4.61
N SER A 40 6.84 9.39 5.43
CA SER A 40 6.54 9.28 6.87
C SER A 40 5.03 9.30 7.16
N SER A 41 4.21 9.34 6.12
CA SER A 41 2.76 9.46 6.16
C SER A 41 2.11 8.45 5.20
N ASN A 42 0.83 8.67 4.88
CA ASN A 42 0.02 7.67 4.20
C ASN A 42 -0.14 7.96 2.70
N ILE A 43 -0.41 6.91 1.94
CA ILE A 43 -0.92 7.00 0.56
C ILE A 43 -2.42 6.73 0.59
N PHE A 44 -3.19 7.57 -0.11
CA PHE A 44 -4.64 7.42 -0.30
C PHE A 44 -5.03 7.47 -1.77
N MET A 45 -6.07 6.71 -2.10
CA MET A 45 -6.76 6.81 -3.40
C MET A 45 -8.00 7.68 -3.20
N GLY A 46 -7.86 8.97 -3.51
CA GLY A 46 -8.86 10.00 -3.26
C GLY A 46 -8.81 10.60 -1.86
N ASP A 47 -9.43 11.75 -1.70
CA ASP A 47 -9.80 12.37 -0.41
C ASP A 47 -11.32 12.26 -0.14
N SER A 48 -12.04 11.72 -1.11
CA SER A 48 -13.45 11.34 -1.02
C SER A 48 -13.72 10.19 -1.99
N CYS A 49 -14.91 9.61 -1.88
CA CYS A 49 -15.35 8.55 -2.76
C CYS A 49 -15.44 9.00 -4.24
N SER A 50 -15.80 10.26 -4.51
CA SER A 50 -15.90 10.80 -5.88
C SER A 50 -14.55 11.08 -6.52
N THR A 51 -13.49 11.27 -5.72
CA THR A 51 -12.13 11.54 -6.19
C THR A 51 -11.24 10.30 -6.18
N GLY A 52 -11.66 9.22 -5.52
CA GLY A 52 -10.87 8.00 -5.31
C GLY A 52 -10.99 6.93 -6.39
N ASN A 53 -11.82 7.14 -7.41
CA ASN A 53 -11.97 6.24 -8.56
C ASN A 53 -10.79 6.41 -9.54
N VAL A 54 -9.59 6.09 -9.08
CA VAL A 54 -8.36 6.07 -9.87
C VAL A 54 -7.98 4.64 -10.23
N SER A 55 -7.16 4.48 -11.27
CA SER A 55 -6.79 3.16 -11.76
C SER A 55 -5.37 3.07 -12.30
N ASN A 56 -4.87 1.84 -12.40
CA ASN A 56 -3.56 1.52 -13.01
C ASN A 56 -2.40 2.25 -12.31
N ILE A 57 -2.35 2.20 -10.98
CA ILE A 57 -1.30 2.86 -10.19
C ILE A 57 -0.23 1.83 -9.82
N LEU A 58 1.03 2.15 -10.10
CA LEU A 58 2.18 1.39 -9.62
C LEU A 58 2.83 2.11 -8.44
N ILE A 59 2.93 1.43 -7.30
CA ILE A 59 3.72 1.85 -6.14
C ILE A 59 4.85 0.83 -5.97
N SER A 60 6.10 1.26 -6.15
CA SER A 60 7.22 0.32 -6.10
C SER A 60 8.45 0.85 -5.36
N ARG A 61 9.21 -0.02 -4.70
CA ARG A 61 10.48 0.36 -4.03
C ARG A 61 10.33 1.55 -3.07
N CYS A 62 9.19 1.63 -2.38
CA CYS A 62 8.89 2.69 -1.44
C CYS A 62 8.93 2.17 -0.01
N ASN A 63 9.23 3.06 0.94
CA ASN A 63 9.08 2.79 2.37
C ASN A 63 8.06 3.78 2.93
N VAL A 64 6.85 3.32 3.18
CA VAL A 64 5.67 4.13 3.48
C VAL A 64 5.03 3.72 4.79
N ASP A 65 4.23 4.62 5.38
CA ASP A 65 3.57 4.31 6.63
C ASP A 65 2.41 3.35 6.41
N ASN A 66 1.38 3.82 5.71
CA ASN A 66 0.15 3.09 5.39
C ASN A 66 -0.19 3.28 3.91
N ILE A 67 -0.87 2.31 3.32
CA ILE A 67 -1.50 2.45 2.00
C ILE A 67 -2.99 2.18 2.13
N CYS A 68 -3.82 3.18 1.83
CA CYS A 68 -5.26 3.06 1.75
C CYS A 68 -5.69 3.16 0.29
N LEU A 69 -6.33 2.10 -0.22
CA LEU A 69 -6.82 2.01 -1.60
C LEU A 69 -8.19 2.68 -1.77
N THR A 70 -8.50 3.60 -0.86
CA THR A 70 -9.70 4.45 -0.79
C THR A 70 -9.33 5.74 -0.05
N TYR A 71 -10.32 6.60 0.20
CA TYR A 71 -10.10 7.93 0.74
C TYR A 71 -9.91 8.00 2.27
N ASN A 72 -10.15 6.90 2.97
CA ASN A 72 -10.00 6.80 4.42
C ASN A 72 -9.42 5.44 4.82
N THR A 73 -9.24 5.25 6.12
CA THR A 73 -8.70 4.01 6.67
C THR A 73 -9.81 2.98 7.02
N GLY A 74 -11.09 3.30 6.93
CA GLY A 74 -12.19 2.38 7.22
C GLY A 74 -12.60 1.51 6.04
N SER A 75 -13.61 0.66 6.28
CA SER A 75 -14.35 0.02 5.19
C SER A 75 -15.23 1.07 4.50
N THR A 76 -15.21 1.09 3.16
CA THR A 76 -16.07 1.95 2.34
C THR A 76 -16.58 1.17 1.13
N ASN A 77 -17.62 1.69 0.47
CA ASN A 77 -18.18 1.08 -0.73
C ASN A 77 -17.48 1.53 -2.03
N CYS A 78 -16.36 2.24 -1.95
CA CYS A 78 -15.55 2.65 -3.09
C CYS A 78 -14.09 2.26 -2.93
N GLY A 79 -13.41 2.09 -4.05
CA GLY A 79 -12.00 1.78 -4.07
C GLY A 79 -11.43 1.94 -5.47
N ALA A 80 -10.11 2.04 -5.52
CA ALA A 80 -9.36 2.14 -6.75
C ALA A 80 -9.30 0.79 -7.50
N GLU A 81 -8.91 0.82 -8.77
CA GLU A 81 -8.84 -0.39 -9.61
C GLU A 81 -7.43 -0.62 -10.15
N ASN A 82 -7.02 -1.89 -10.27
CA ASN A 82 -5.74 -2.29 -10.87
C ASN A 82 -4.54 -1.59 -10.20
N ILE A 83 -4.44 -1.74 -8.88
CA ILE A 83 -3.33 -1.18 -8.11
C ILE A 83 -2.24 -2.22 -7.93
N PHE A 84 -1.02 -1.88 -8.29
CA PHE A 84 0.13 -2.76 -8.15
C PHE A 84 1.13 -2.21 -7.13
N ILE A 85 1.36 -2.95 -6.07
CA ILE A 85 2.29 -2.61 -4.99
C ILE A 85 3.40 -3.66 -4.98
N LYS A 86 4.66 -3.26 -5.19
CA LYS A 86 5.77 -4.21 -5.23
C LYS A 86 7.07 -3.71 -4.62
N ASP A 87 7.88 -4.61 -4.10
CA ASP A 87 9.20 -4.30 -3.54
C ASP A 87 9.16 -3.18 -2.46
N CYS A 88 8.07 -3.08 -1.71
CA CYS A 88 7.84 -2.00 -0.74
C CYS A 88 8.06 -2.46 0.71
N ILE A 89 8.30 -1.49 1.60
CA ILE A 89 8.16 -1.64 3.05
C ILE A 89 6.95 -0.83 3.48
N ILE A 90 5.93 -1.52 4.00
CA ILE A 90 4.71 -0.91 4.55
C ILE A 90 4.77 -1.07 6.07
N ARG A 91 4.97 0.06 6.76
CA ARG A 91 5.25 0.09 8.22
C ARG A 91 4.00 -0.08 9.09
N THR A 92 2.83 0.01 8.48
CA THR A 92 1.54 -0.23 9.13
C THR A 92 0.68 -1.09 8.21
N ASP A 93 -0.50 -0.61 7.83
CA ASP A 93 -1.53 -1.38 7.16
C ASP A 93 -1.45 -1.24 5.64
N ILE A 94 -2.08 -2.20 4.96
CA ILE A 94 -2.68 -1.94 3.64
C ILE A 94 -4.18 -2.15 3.79
N ARG A 95 -4.97 -1.15 3.39
CA ARG A 95 -6.43 -1.17 3.51
C ARG A 95 -7.10 -1.11 2.14
N GLY A 96 -7.90 -2.11 1.82
CA GLY A 96 -8.43 -2.33 0.47
C GLY A 96 -9.78 -1.68 0.20
N ALA A 97 -10.69 -1.72 1.19
CA ALA A 97 -12.12 -1.48 0.96
C ALA A 97 -12.62 -2.23 -0.29
N ASN A 98 -13.38 -1.55 -1.15
CA ASN A 98 -13.89 -2.07 -2.42
C ASN A 98 -12.88 -2.02 -3.59
N ALA A 99 -11.58 -1.80 -3.33
CA ALA A 99 -10.59 -1.74 -4.40
C ALA A 99 -10.49 -3.07 -5.17
N GLN A 100 -10.51 -2.99 -6.50
CA GLN A 100 -10.57 -4.16 -7.39
C GLN A 100 -9.24 -4.45 -8.08
N GLY A 101 -8.90 -5.73 -8.27
CA GLY A 101 -7.75 -6.12 -9.08
C GLY A 101 -6.41 -5.65 -8.50
N THR A 102 -6.31 -5.60 -7.16
CA THR A 102 -5.07 -5.20 -6.49
C THR A 102 -4.09 -6.35 -6.43
N VAL A 103 -2.83 -6.10 -6.73
CA VAL A 103 -1.74 -7.06 -6.52
C VAL A 103 -0.71 -6.45 -5.58
N VAL A 104 -0.35 -7.19 -4.54
CA VAL A 104 0.75 -6.87 -3.62
C VAL A 104 1.78 -7.98 -3.69
N GLU A 105 3.00 -7.67 -4.11
CA GLU A 105 4.06 -8.66 -4.21
C GLU A 105 5.40 -8.20 -3.64
N THR A 106 6.24 -9.18 -3.26
CA THR A 106 7.65 -8.98 -2.89
C THR A 106 7.87 -7.86 -1.86
N SER A 107 6.89 -7.62 -1.00
CA SER A 107 6.88 -6.51 -0.04
C SER A 107 6.92 -7.01 1.40
N ILE A 108 7.37 -6.14 2.30
CA ILE A 108 7.34 -6.36 3.75
C ILE A 108 6.20 -5.53 4.33
N ILE A 109 5.27 -6.19 5.03
CA ILE A 109 4.11 -5.57 5.68
C ILE A 109 4.22 -5.85 7.18
N THR A 110 4.35 -4.81 8.00
CA THR A 110 4.68 -4.97 9.42
C THR A 110 3.47 -4.91 10.36
N ASN A 111 2.27 -4.88 9.79
CA ASN A 111 1.04 -4.84 10.56
C ASN A 111 0.00 -5.77 9.95
N GLN A 112 -1.10 -5.25 9.42
CA GLN A 112 -2.20 -6.06 8.89
C GLN A 112 -2.57 -5.67 7.47
N ILE A 113 -3.19 -6.60 6.78
CA ILE A 113 -4.01 -6.36 5.60
C ILE A 113 -5.46 -6.30 6.06
N ALA A 114 -6.18 -5.23 5.71
CA ALA A 114 -7.52 -4.99 6.21
C ALA A 114 -8.53 -4.62 5.13
N TYR A 115 -9.77 -5.09 5.31
CA TYR A 115 -10.96 -4.69 4.57
C TYR A 115 -10.89 -4.92 3.06
N PHE A 116 -10.29 -6.01 2.59
CA PHE A 116 -10.30 -6.32 1.16
C PHE A 116 -11.50 -7.20 0.81
N ASN A 117 -12.29 -6.80 -0.18
CA ASN A 117 -13.38 -7.63 -0.72
C ASN A 117 -13.44 -7.67 -2.26
N GLY A 118 -12.42 -7.11 -2.94
CA GLY A 118 -12.43 -6.84 -4.37
C GLY A 118 -11.44 -7.63 -5.22
N ASN A 119 -11.24 -8.93 -4.97
CA ASN A 119 -10.32 -9.75 -5.77
C ASN A 119 -8.88 -9.20 -5.75
N ALA A 120 -8.23 -9.32 -4.60
CA ALA A 120 -6.81 -8.96 -4.46
C ALA A 120 -5.92 -10.21 -4.41
N GLU A 121 -4.70 -10.09 -4.93
CA GLU A 121 -3.66 -11.10 -4.87
C GLU A 121 -2.50 -10.59 -4.01
N PHE A 122 -2.14 -11.35 -2.99
CA PHE A 122 -0.97 -11.10 -2.15
C PHE A 122 0.00 -12.25 -2.33
N ARG A 123 1.19 -11.99 -2.90
CA ARG A 123 2.16 -13.06 -3.17
C ARG A 123 3.60 -12.72 -2.83
N ASN A 124 4.36 -13.71 -2.39
CA ASN A 124 5.80 -13.55 -2.11
C ASN A 124 6.11 -12.42 -1.13
N ASN A 125 5.18 -12.08 -0.23
CA ASN A 125 5.35 -11.04 0.77
C ASN A 125 5.84 -11.63 2.09
N ILE A 126 6.41 -10.77 2.93
CA ILE A 126 6.70 -11.06 4.33
C ILE A 126 5.76 -10.23 5.20
N PHE A 127 4.91 -10.90 5.96
CA PHE A 127 4.06 -10.28 6.98
C PHE A 127 4.74 -10.40 8.34
N LEU A 128 5.11 -9.27 8.94
CA LEU A 128 5.79 -9.18 10.24
C LEU A 128 4.88 -8.46 11.23
N ARG A 129 3.86 -9.12 11.75
CA ARG A 129 2.92 -8.49 12.69
C ARG A 129 3.45 -8.62 14.11
N TYR A 130 3.83 -7.49 14.70
CA TYR A 130 4.23 -7.40 16.11
C TYR A 130 3.03 -7.00 16.99
N ASN A 131 2.71 -7.76 18.03
CA ASN A 131 1.73 -7.35 19.05
C ASN A 131 2.21 -6.09 19.79
N ASN A 132 1.59 -4.94 19.49
CA ASN A 132 1.85 -3.69 20.20
C ASN A 132 0.66 -3.22 21.07
N SER A 133 -0.33 -4.08 21.35
CA SER A 133 -1.55 -3.68 22.08
C SER A 133 -2.01 -4.71 23.10
N THR A 134 -2.38 -4.24 24.28
CA THR A 134 -2.95 -4.99 25.41
C THR A 134 -4.41 -5.42 25.20
N ASN A 135 -5.06 -4.97 24.13
CA ASN A 135 -6.40 -5.41 23.76
C ASN A 135 -6.38 -6.42 22.63
N SER A 136 -6.96 -7.57 22.96
CA SER A 136 -7.05 -8.83 22.23
C SER A 136 -7.44 -8.66 20.77
N TYR A 137 -6.90 -9.55 19.94
CA TYR A 137 -7.05 -9.68 18.49
C TYR A 137 -6.00 -8.94 17.65
N SER A 138 -4.85 -9.60 17.49
CA SER A 138 -3.83 -9.26 16.52
C SER A 138 -4.04 -10.13 15.28
N TYR A 139 -4.60 -9.58 14.20
CA TYR A 139 -4.79 -10.31 12.95
C TYR A 139 -3.79 -9.84 11.90
N VAL A 140 -3.14 -10.76 11.19
CA VAL A 140 -2.41 -10.41 9.95
C VAL A 140 -3.42 -10.06 8.85
N PHE A 141 -4.58 -10.71 8.85
CA PHE A 141 -5.65 -10.55 7.87
C PHE A 141 -6.97 -10.21 8.58
N TYR A 142 -7.53 -9.04 8.30
CA TYR A 142 -8.75 -8.57 8.95
C TYR A 142 -9.83 -8.21 7.91
N ASN A 143 -11.00 -8.85 7.99
CA ASN A 143 -12.12 -8.65 7.04
C ASN A 143 -11.69 -8.79 5.57
N ILE A 144 -11.21 -9.99 5.23
CA ILE A 144 -10.73 -10.32 3.90
C ILE A 144 -11.70 -11.29 3.22
N TYR A 145 -12.14 -10.93 2.02
CA TYR A 145 -13.08 -11.69 1.21
C TYR A 145 -12.56 -11.78 -0.22
N ASN A 146 -12.70 -12.95 -0.85
CA ASN A 146 -12.35 -13.18 -2.26
C ASN A 146 -10.91 -12.77 -2.63
N CYS A 147 -9.94 -12.97 -1.74
CA CYS A 147 -8.53 -12.64 -1.99
C CYS A 147 -7.69 -13.91 -2.02
N ASN A 148 -6.63 -13.90 -2.83
CA ASN A 148 -5.66 -14.99 -2.92
C ASN A 148 -4.37 -14.62 -2.18
N PHE A 149 -3.84 -15.56 -1.39
CA PHE A 149 -2.57 -15.42 -0.69
C PHE A 149 -1.68 -16.60 -1.07
N SER A 150 -0.59 -16.36 -1.79
CA SER A 150 0.31 -17.41 -2.26
C SER A 150 1.77 -17.13 -1.91
N ASN A 151 2.50 -18.14 -1.45
CA ASN A 151 3.94 -18.06 -1.18
C ASN A 151 4.36 -16.90 -0.25
N ASN A 152 3.50 -16.51 0.69
CA ASN A 152 3.84 -15.49 1.67
C ASN A 152 4.47 -16.13 2.91
N ILE A 153 5.37 -15.39 3.56
CA ILE A 153 5.88 -15.72 4.88
C ILE A 153 5.07 -14.93 5.90
N LEU A 154 4.52 -15.60 6.91
CA LEU A 154 3.78 -14.97 8.00
C LEU A 154 4.53 -15.20 9.30
N GLN A 155 4.97 -14.11 9.93
CA GLN A 155 5.47 -14.08 11.28
C GLN A 155 4.53 -13.22 12.12
N HIS A 156 3.99 -13.82 13.16
CA HIS A 156 3.01 -13.21 14.07
C HIS A 156 3.45 -13.52 15.50
N GLU A 157 3.67 -12.47 16.28
CA GLU A 157 4.05 -12.50 17.70
C GLU A 157 3.03 -11.71 18.52
#